data_AF-A0A834GU25-F1
#
_entry.id   AF-A0A834GU25-F1
#
_cell.length_a   1.000
_cell.length_b   1.000
_cell.length_c   1.000
_cell.angle_alpha   90.00
_cell.angle_beta   90.00
_cell.angle_gamma   90.00
#
_symmetry.space_group_name_H-M   'P 1'
#
loop_
_entity.id
_entity.type
_entity.pdbx_description
1 polymer ?
#
loop_
_entity_poly.entity_id
_entity_poly.type
_entity_poly.pdbx_seq_one_letter_code
_entity_poly.pdbx_strand_id
1 'polypeptide(L)'
;MPNCHYQLLSKTKSMLSLLSLSTPSLATLKSLHASSSSSLSFFPSRNPRSFSSTIRACSASSSASDSDEPHELHSGRRRTSYAGVRLDGTVDSESGKIRLDSWISSRINGVSRVRVQSSIRSGLVSVNGRVIDKVSHMVRDGDEVECTISELQPLKAEPEDIPLDIIYEDEHVLVVNKPAHMVVHPAPGNVTGTLVNGILHHCSLSTFAFPNQEVLSEMEDISDDEFSCFSPGQSGDEDVSSAIFAASVRPGIVHRLDKGTSGLLVVAKDEHSHSHLAEQFEQHTVHRVYISLTCGVPSPLSGRVDIPIGRDLNNRIRMTAVPGPSKCGHARHAASRYRVLEILAGGGSALVEWRLETGRTHQIRAHAKYLGIPLLGDEVYGGTANMAMSGLRPRTPSYCHGQLMQLVSRIKRPCLHALALGFRHPHTRENKNFSCIPPADFAETLSQLRDISSEKVKTTSKTF
;
A
#
# COMPACT_ATOMS: atom_id res chain seq x y z
N MET A 1 32.70 0.74 -9.41
CA MET A 1 32.57 -0.27 -10.50
C MET A 1 31.39 0.13 -11.41
N PRO A 2 31.59 0.81 -12.56
CA PRO A 2 30.49 1.39 -13.35
C PRO A 2 29.92 0.50 -14.49
N ASN A 3 30.38 -0.76 -14.65
CA ASN A 3 30.05 -1.56 -15.84
C ASN A 3 28.69 -2.30 -15.82
N CYS A 4 28.01 -2.42 -14.67
CA CYS A 4 26.73 -3.16 -14.59
C CYS A 4 25.52 -2.31 -15.07
N HIS A 5 25.61 -0.98 -14.92
CA HIS A 5 24.54 -0.05 -15.27
C HIS A 5 24.32 0.09 -16.80
N TYR A 6 25.34 -0.21 -17.62
CA TYR A 6 25.29 -0.10 -19.09
C TYR A 6 24.60 -1.29 -19.77
N GLN A 7 24.78 -2.52 -19.27
CA GLN A 7 24.17 -3.72 -19.86
C GLN A 7 22.66 -3.79 -19.62
N LEU A 8 22.18 -3.24 -18.50
CA LEU A 8 20.76 -3.16 -18.23
C LEU A 8 20.05 -2.15 -19.13
N LEU A 9 20.69 -0.99 -19.33
CA LEU A 9 20.23 0.03 -20.27
C LEU A 9 20.18 -0.51 -21.70
N SER A 10 21.07 -1.41 -22.12
CA SER A 10 21.03 -1.99 -23.47
C SER A 10 19.91 -3.02 -23.65
N LYS A 11 19.65 -3.90 -22.67
CA LYS A 11 18.54 -4.87 -22.73
C LYS A 11 17.17 -4.21 -22.59
N THR A 12 17.03 -3.22 -21.71
CA THR A 12 15.80 -2.41 -21.60
C THR A 12 15.59 -1.52 -22.83
N LYS A 13 16.66 -0.92 -23.40
CA LYS A 13 16.57 -0.26 -24.71
C LYS A 13 16.21 -1.24 -25.82
N SER A 14 16.69 -2.49 -25.79
CA SER A 14 16.35 -3.50 -26.79
C SER A 14 14.88 -3.93 -26.71
N MET A 15 14.32 -4.16 -25.51
CA MET A 15 12.87 -4.40 -25.36
C MET A 15 12.01 -3.17 -25.66
N LEU A 16 12.44 -1.98 -25.23
CA LEU A 16 11.78 -0.72 -25.62
C LEU A 16 11.91 -0.48 -27.13
N SER A 17 12.98 -0.96 -27.78
CA SER A 17 13.15 -0.96 -29.24
C SER A 17 12.34 -2.03 -29.97
N LEU A 18 12.03 -3.16 -29.33
CA LEU A 18 11.02 -4.09 -29.84
C LEU A 18 9.62 -3.44 -29.80
N LEU A 19 9.40 -2.48 -28.89
CA LEU A 19 8.24 -1.59 -28.90
C LEU A 19 8.44 -0.34 -29.79
N SER A 20 9.62 -0.10 -30.36
CA SER A 20 9.94 1.08 -31.18
C SER A 20 10.96 0.72 -32.26
N LEU A 21 10.51 0.20 -33.40
CA LEU A 21 11.37 0.08 -34.57
C LEU A 21 11.65 1.46 -35.18
N SER A 22 12.92 1.68 -35.58
CA SER A 22 13.54 2.79 -36.34
C SER A 22 14.07 4.06 -35.60
N THR A 23 15.35 3.99 -35.15
CA THR A 23 16.53 4.91 -35.35
C THR A 23 16.45 6.48 -35.26
N PRO A 24 17.58 7.23 -35.11
CA PRO A 24 18.59 7.24 -34.03
C PRO A 24 18.97 8.66 -33.48
N SER A 25 19.41 8.68 -32.21
CA SER A 25 20.51 9.46 -31.55
C SER A 25 20.80 10.95 -31.83
N LEU A 26 20.91 11.77 -30.76
CA LEU A 26 22.09 12.64 -30.51
C LEU A 26 22.30 13.00 -29.01
N ALA A 27 23.58 13.00 -28.62
CA ALA A 27 24.31 13.41 -27.38
C ALA A 27 24.11 14.88 -26.94
N THR A 28 24.60 15.50 -25.84
CA THR A 28 25.23 15.24 -24.51
C THR A 28 25.53 16.66 -23.93
N LEU A 29 25.57 16.87 -22.59
CA LEU A 29 26.49 17.75 -21.78
C LEU A 29 25.88 18.06 -20.38
N LYS A 30 26.43 17.56 -19.24
CA LYS A 30 27.42 18.17 -18.28
C LYS A 30 27.02 19.56 -17.75
N SER A 31 27.20 20.03 -16.50
CA SER A 31 27.54 19.58 -15.12
C SER A 31 27.71 20.90 -14.29
N LEU A 32 27.41 21.07 -12.99
CA LEU A 32 28.35 21.05 -11.83
C LEU A 32 27.77 21.86 -10.62
N HIS A 33 27.92 21.30 -9.41
CA HIS A 33 28.37 21.81 -8.08
C HIS A 33 27.92 23.15 -7.42
N ALA A 34 27.60 23.07 -6.11
CA ALA A 34 28.35 23.60 -4.92
C ALA A 34 27.41 23.65 -3.67
N SER A 35 27.61 22.91 -2.55
CA SER A 35 28.37 23.20 -1.28
C SER A 35 28.01 24.54 -0.60
N SER A 36 27.77 24.71 0.72
CA SER A 36 28.41 24.16 1.94
C SER A 36 27.73 24.63 3.27
N SER A 37 27.94 23.86 4.38
CA SER A 37 28.25 24.25 5.82
C SER A 37 27.34 25.20 6.65
N SER A 38 27.15 25.15 7.98
CA SER A 38 27.69 24.39 9.15
C SER A 38 27.02 24.82 10.50
N SER A 39 27.13 23.95 11.54
CA SER A 39 27.28 24.16 13.02
C SER A 39 26.17 24.90 13.83
N LEU A 40 25.48 24.30 14.83
CA LEU A 40 25.81 23.76 16.20
C LEU A 40 25.67 24.80 17.35
N SER A 41 24.81 24.53 18.36
CA SER A 41 25.15 24.43 19.81
C SER A 41 23.95 24.44 20.82
N PHE A 42 23.89 23.39 21.66
CA PHE A 42 23.68 23.28 23.13
C PHE A 42 22.42 23.74 23.95
N PHE A 43 22.01 22.78 24.81
CA PHE A 43 21.11 22.58 26.00
C PHE A 43 20.91 23.71 27.05
N PRO A 44 19.97 23.65 28.05
CA PRO A 44 19.57 22.48 28.90
C PRO A 44 18.13 22.34 29.48
N SER A 45 17.99 21.27 30.28
CA SER A 45 16.84 20.59 30.94
C SER A 45 16.12 21.32 32.10
N ARG A 46 14.85 20.94 32.38
CA ARG A 46 14.27 20.76 33.74
C ARG A 46 12.91 20.02 33.75
N ASN A 47 12.76 19.05 34.67
CA ASN A 47 11.52 18.37 35.14
C ASN A 47 11.04 19.02 36.48
N PRO A 48 9.96 18.63 37.23
CA PRO A 48 9.07 17.43 37.18
C PRO A 48 7.55 17.65 37.52
N ARG A 49 6.71 16.60 37.55
CA ARG A 49 5.84 16.10 38.69
C ARG A 49 4.64 15.23 38.25
N SER A 50 4.36 14.16 39.03
CA SER A 50 3.45 13.03 38.80
C SER A 50 2.04 13.16 39.41
N PHE A 51 1.07 12.34 38.96
CA PHE A 51 -0.04 11.79 39.76
C PHE A 51 -0.51 10.42 39.19
N SER A 52 -0.99 9.51 40.06
CA SER A 52 -1.26 8.07 39.80
C SER A 52 -2.74 7.70 39.97
N SER A 53 -3.25 6.71 39.21
CA SER A 53 -4.45 5.92 39.54
C SER A 53 -4.38 4.48 38.97
N THR A 54 -4.99 3.53 39.68
CA THR A 54 -4.70 2.08 39.65
C THR A 54 -5.59 1.26 38.71
N ILE A 55 -5.00 0.42 37.84
CA ILE A 55 -5.65 -0.66 37.08
C ILE A 55 -5.48 -1.98 37.85
N ARG A 56 -6.56 -2.72 38.08
CA ARG A 56 -6.52 -4.07 38.68
C ARG A 56 -6.54 -5.14 37.58
N ALA A 57 -5.45 -5.88 37.45
CA ALA A 57 -5.43 -7.18 36.80
C ALA A 57 -5.72 -8.25 37.87
N CYS A 58 -6.82 -9.00 37.72
CA CYS A 58 -7.10 -10.16 38.56
C CYS A 58 -6.98 -11.41 37.70
N SER A 59 -5.92 -12.18 37.93
CA SER A 59 -5.77 -13.57 37.51
C SER A 59 -6.60 -14.46 38.43
N ALA A 60 -7.68 -15.04 37.92
CA ALA A 60 -8.45 -16.07 38.62
C ALA A 60 -8.07 -17.45 38.08
N SER A 61 -7.21 -18.13 38.81
CA SER A 61 -7.09 -19.59 38.82
C SER A 61 -8.17 -20.15 39.74
N SER A 62 -8.96 -21.12 39.27
CA SER A 62 -9.77 -21.96 40.16
C SER A 62 -9.68 -23.43 39.75
N SER A 63 -8.97 -24.18 40.58
CA SER A 63 -9.17 -25.60 40.82
C SER A 63 -10.32 -25.79 41.82
N ALA A 64 -11.24 -26.71 41.55
CA ALA A 64 -11.59 -27.83 42.44
C ALA A 64 -13.00 -28.43 42.19
N SER A 65 -13.01 -29.76 42.20
CA SER A 65 -14.01 -30.69 42.76
C SER A 65 -15.45 -30.75 42.24
N ASP A 66 -15.68 -31.90 41.61
CA ASP A 66 -16.84 -32.77 41.48
C ASP A 66 -17.83 -32.80 42.68
N SER A 67 -19.13 -32.65 42.40
CA SER A 67 -20.26 -33.41 42.97
C SER A 67 -21.65 -32.86 42.54
N ASP A 68 -22.37 -33.69 41.78
CA ASP A 68 -23.83 -33.93 41.68
C ASP A 68 -24.91 -32.82 41.55
N GLU A 69 -25.73 -33.02 40.50
CA GLU A 69 -27.03 -32.42 40.03
C GLU A 69 -28.23 -32.67 41.02
N PRO A 70 -29.49 -32.14 40.85
CA PRO A 70 -30.15 -31.87 39.55
C PRO A 70 -31.26 -30.77 39.38
N HIS A 71 -31.68 -30.63 38.11
CA HIS A 71 -33.01 -30.29 37.53
C HIS A 71 -33.41 -28.85 37.06
N GLU A 72 -33.61 -28.78 35.72
CA GLU A 72 -34.67 -28.11 34.91
C GLU A 72 -34.51 -26.75 34.19
N LEU A 73 -34.40 -26.88 32.85
CA LEU A 73 -35.08 -26.19 31.72
C LEU A 73 -35.01 -24.65 31.61
N HIS A 74 -34.38 -24.14 30.53
CA HIS A 74 -35.05 -23.43 29.41
C HIS A 74 -34.07 -22.78 28.40
N SER A 75 -34.36 -22.97 27.11
CA SER A 75 -33.93 -22.22 25.91
C SER A 75 -32.45 -22.25 25.48
N GLY A 76 -32.18 -23.04 24.43
CA GLY A 76 -30.90 -23.10 23.73
C GLY A 76 -30.58 -21.81 22.98
N ARG A 77 -29.76 -20.96 23.57
CA ARG A 77 -28.92 -19.99 22.84
C ARG A 77 -27.60 -20.70 22.53
N ARG A 78 -27.30 -20.92 21.25
CA ARG A 78 -25.97 -21.38 20.80
C ARG A 78 -24.91 -20.48 21.46
N ARG A 79 -24.21 -21.00 22.48
CA ARG A 79 -23.05 -20.35 23.09
C ARG A 79 -21.88 -20.47 22.11
N THR A 80 -21.83 -19.57 21.13
CA THR A 80 -20.58 -19.30 20.42
C THR A 80 -19.63 -18.65 21.43
N SER A 81 -18.50 -19.30 21.72
CA SER A 81 -17.50 -18.76 22.64
C SER A 81 -16.78 -17.60 21.95
N TYR A 82 -17.26 -16.38 22.16
CA TYR A 82 -16.56 -15.18 21.70
C TYR A 82 -15.40 -14.90 22.64
N ALA A 83 -14.20 -15.35 22.28
CA ALA A 83 -12.96 -14.84 22.88
C ALA A 83 -12.82 -13.36 22.49
N GLY A 84 -12.56 -12.49 23.46
CA GLY A 84 -12.64 -11.05 23.27
C GLY A 84 -12.39 -10.23 24.52
N VAL A 85 -12.23 -8.91 24.36
CA VAL A 85 -12.12 -7.98 25.49
C VAL A 85 -13.51 -7.76 26.06
N ARG A 86 -13.70 -8.06 27.33
CA ARG A 86 -14.95 -7.79 28.05
C ARG A 86 -14.89 -6.44 28.73
N LEU A 87 -15.97 -5.69 28.61
CA LEU A 87 -16.19 -4.45 29.34
C LEU A 87 -17.58 -4.54 29.97
N ASP A 88 -17.57 -4.50 31.30
CA ASP A 88 -18.78 -4.38 32.09
C ASP A 88 -18.67 -3.07 32.88
N GLY A 89 -19.66 -2.20 32.76
CA GLY A 89 -19.61 -0.94 33.47
C GLY A 89 -20.91 -0.16 33.42
N THR A 90 -21.13 0.61 34.49
CA THR A 90 -22.22 1.57 34.57
C THR A 90 -21.78 2.90 33.94
N VAL A 91 -22.68 3.51 33.18
CA VAL A 91 -22.46 4.80 32.54
C VAL A 91 -22.52 5.90 33.59
N ASP A 92 -21.45 6.67 33.70
CA ASP A 92 -21.28 7.87 34.51
C ASP A 92 -21.22 9.09 33.58
N SER A 93 -22.31 9.85 33.51
CA SER A 93 -22.37 11.03 32.63
C SER A 93 -22.94 12.25 33.36
N GLU A 94 -22.04 13.17 33.74
CA GLU A 94 -22.40 14.47 34.33
C GLU A 94 -23.16 15.40 33.35
N SER A 95 -23.20 15.08 32.05
CA SER A 95 -23.66 16.01 30.98
C SER A 95 -24.71 15.44 30.02
N GLY A 96 -25.37 14.32 30.35
CA GLY A 96 -26.51 13.78 29.58
C GLY A 96 -26.16 12.64 28.61
N LYS A 97 -27.07 12.37 27.65
CA LYS A 97 -27.05 11.17 26.79
C LYS A 97 -25.78 11.11 25.93
N ILE A 98 -25.02 10.02 26.00
CA ILE A 98 -23.84 9.73 25.15
C ILE A 98 -24.14 8.57 24.20
N ARG A 99 -23.49 8.53 23.03
CA ARG A 99 -23.58 7.38 22.12
C ARG A 99 -22.86 6.16 22.71
N LEU A 100 -23.50 5.00 22.65
CA LEU A 100 -22.98 3.72 23.13
C LEU A 100 -21.59 3.41 22.54
N ASP A 101 -21.41 3.58 21.23
CA ASP A 101 -20.12 3.31 20.57
C ASP A 101 -18.99 4.23 21.08
N SER A 102 -19.30 5.49 21.39
CA SER A 102 -18.35 6.45 21.93
C SER A 102 -17.96 6.12 23.37
N TRP A 103 -18.94 5.75 24.19
CA TRP A 103 -18.72 5.40 25.58
C TRP A 103 -17.88 4.12 25.73
N ILE A 104 -18.14 3.10 24.91
CA ILE A 104 -17.33 1.88 24.89
C ILE A 104 -15.89 2.19 24.44
N SER A 105 -15.75 3.00 23.38
CA SER A 105 -14.42 3.35 22.83
C SER A 105 -13.57 4.16 23.80
N SER A 106 -14.17 4.97 24.69
CA SER A 106 -13.41 5.73 25.70
C SER A 106 -12.92 4.90 26.87
N ARG A 107 -13.46 3.70 27.08
CA ARG A 107 -13.13 2.82 28.21
C ARG A 107 -12.22 1.66 27.86
N ILE A 108 -12.12 1.31 26.58
CA ILE A 108 -11.26 0.22 26.11
C ILE A 108 -10.14 0.81 25.24
N ASN A 109 -8.95 0.89 25.81
CA ASN A 109 -7.75 1.30 25.09
C ASN A 109 -7.36 0.20 24.08
N GLY A 110 -6.86 0.59 22.90
CA GLY A 110 -6.38 -0.36 21.89
C GLY A 110 -7.48 -1.10 21.10
N VAL A 111 -8.74 -0.68 21.20
CA VAL A 111 -9.84 -1.21 20.35
C VAL A 111 -10.34 -0.12 19.41
N SER A 112 -10.38 -0.41 18.10
CA SER A 112 -10.84 0.55 17.11
C SER A 112 -12.36 0.77 17.24
N ARG A 113 -12.81 2.01 17.01
CA ARG A 113 -14.25 2.32 17.00
C ARG A 113 -15.02 1.47 15.99
N VAL A 114 -14.40 1.13 14.85
CA VAL A 114 -14.99 0.23 13.83
C VAL A 114 -15.26 -1.16 14.42
N ARG A 115 -14.32 -1.69 15.21
CA ARG A 115 -14.45 -2.97 15.90
C ARG A 115 -15.53 -2.94 16.99
N VAL A 116 -15.65 -1.85 17.73
CA VAL A 116 -16.78 -1.62 18.66
C VAL A 116 -18.11 -1.63 17.92
N GLN A 117 -18.21 -0.88 16.82
CA GLN A 117 -19.42 -0.82 16.00
C GLN A 117 -19.79 -2.18 15.40
N SER A 118 -18.80 -2.96 14.96
CA SER A 118 -19.01 -4.33 14.50
C SER A 118 -19.55 -5.21 15.62
N SER A 119 -18.98 -5.11 16.82
CA SER A 119 -19.42 -5.89 17.99
C SER A 119 -20.86 -5.56 18.40
N ILE A 120 -21.26 -4.27 18.30
CA ILE A 120 -22.66 -3.85 18.47
C ILE A 120 -23.54 -4.52 17.42
N ARG A 121 -23.22 -4.40 16.12
CA ARG A 121 -24.03 -5.02 15.04
C ARG A 121 -24.12 -6.54 15.15
N SER A 122 -23.08 -7.19 15.68
CA SER A 122 -23.05 -8.63 15.94
C SER A 122 -23.81 -9.05 17.20
N GLY A 123 -24.45 -8.13 17.91
CA GLY A 123 -25.25 -8.41 19.10
C GLY A 123 -24.43 -8.80 20.33
N LEU A 124 -23.15 -8.39 20.37
CA LEU A 124 -22.23 -8.68 21.47
C LEU A 124 -22.22 -7.60 22.57
N VAL A 125 -23.13 -6.64 22.45
CA VAL A 125 -23.27 -5.52 23.39
C VAL A 125 -24.70 -5.49 23.90
N SER A 126 -24.86 -5.40 25.21
CA SER A 126 -26.13 -5.28 25.90
C SER A 126 -26.15 -4.03 26.78
N VAL A 127 -27.33 -3.43 26.92
CA VAL A 127 -27.59 -2.32 27.84
C VAL A 127 -28.78 -2.69 28.71
N ASN A 128 -28.61 -2.69 30.04
CA ASN A 128 -29.60 -3.13 31.01
C ASN A 128 -30.17 -4.53 30.68
N GLY A 129 -29.28 -5.45 30.29
CA GLY A 129 -29.62 -6.83 29.88
C GLY A 129 -30.27 -6.97 28.50
N ARG A 130 -30.50 -5.88 27.76
CA ARG A 130 -31.06 -5.93 26.39
C ARG A 130 -29.95 -5.82 25.35
N VAL A 131 -29.87 -6.79 24.44
CA VAL A 131 -28.92 -6.74 23.31
C VAL A 131 -29.23 -5.55 22.41
N ILE A 132 -28.20 -4.77 22.11
CA ILE A 132 -28.27 -3.60 21.25
C ILE A 132 -27.49 -3.89 19.96
N ASP A 133 -28.17 -3.80 18.82
CA ASP A 133 -27.59 -3.97 17.47
C ASP A 133 -27.40 -2.62 16.73
N LYS A 134 -28.00 -1.56 17.25
CA LYS A 134 -27.96 -0.21 16.67
C LYS A 134 -26.78 0.60 17.23
N VAL A 135 -25.79 0.86 16.38
CA VAL A 135 -24.60 1.67 16.69
C VAL A 135 -24.92 3.08 17.22
N SER A 136 -26.03 3.68 16.78
CA SER A 136 -26.45 5.01 17.21
C SER A 136 -27.26 5.00 18.51
N HIS A 137 -27.29 3.89 19.24
CA HIS A 137 -27.97 3.81 20.54
C HIS A 137 -27.34 4.80 21.52
N MET A 138 -28.19 5.46 22.31
CA MET A 138 -27.77 6.46 23.30
C MET A 138 -27.93 5.86 24.69
N VAL A 139 -26.90 5.96 25.51
CA VAL A 139 -26.92 5.55 26.91
C VAL A 139 -27.01 6.76 27.83
N ARG A 140 -27.60 6.56 29.01
CA ARG A 140 -27.84 7.55 30.06
C ARG A 140 -27.05 7.20 31.30
N ASP A 141 -26.91 8.18 32.18
CA ASP A 141 -26.39 7.96 33.52
C ASP A 141 -27.14 6.83 34.23
N GLY A 142 -26.40 5.91 34.82
CA GLY A 142 -26.93 4.72 35.49
C GLY A 142 -27.23 3.52 34.58
N ASP A 143 -27.14 3.64 33.24
CA ASP A 143 -27.28 2.47 32.36
C ASP A 143 -26.12 1.49 32.57
N GLU A 144 -26.45 0.20 32.71
CA GLU A 144 -25.48 -0.89 32.78
C GLU A 144 -25.15 -1.40 31.39
N VAL A 145 -23.88 -1.31 30.98
CA VAL A 145 -23.42 -1.77 29.66
C VAL A 145 -22.54 -3.00 29.84
N GLU A 146 -22.93 -4.09 29.18
CA GLU A 146 -22.14 -5.32 29.08
C GLU A 146 -21.70 -5.46 27.61
N CYS A 147 -20.40 -5.59 27.37
CA CYS A 147 -19.84 -5.59 26.03
C CYS A 147 -18.77 -6.66 25.90
N THR A 148 -18.91 -7.53 24.90
CA THR A 148 -17.85 -8.43 24.45
C THR A 148 -17.33 -7.95 23.10
N ILE A 149 -16.16 -7.33 23.07
CA ILE A 149 -15.49 -6.96 21.84
C ILE A 149 -14.87 -8.21 21.20
N SER A 150 -15.37 -8.63 20.03
CA SER A 150 -14.81 -9.77 19.30
C SER A 150 -13.30 -9.63 19.10
N GLU A 151 -12.53 -10.70 19.29
CA GLU A 151 -11.12 -10.75 18.91
C GLU A 151 -10.93 -10.52 17.40
N LEU A 152 -9.88 -9.79 17.02
CA LEU A 152 -9.48 -9.70 15.61
C LEU A 152 -8.81 -11.01 15.23
N GLN A 153 -9.46 -11.78 14.38
CA GLN A 153 -8.78 -12.92 13.80
C GLN A 153 -7.68 -12.43 12.83
N PRO A 154 -6.44 -12.92 12.96
CA PRO A 154 -5.38 -12.59 12.03
C PRO A 154 -5.80 -13.00 10.61
N LEU A 155 -5.56 -12.15 9.62
CA LEU A 155 -5.69 -12.55 8.22
C LEU A 155 -4.61 -13.60 7.91
N LYS A 156 -4.99 -14.88 7.94
CA LYS A 156 -4.13 -15.99 7.54
C LYS A 156 -4.29 -16.24 6.04
N ALA A 157 -3.17 -16.40 5.35
CA ALA A 157 -3.15 -16.85 3.97
C ALA A 157 -3.09 -18.39 3.96
N GLU A 158 -4.05 -19.02 3.29
CA GLU A 158 -3.99 -20.45 2.98
C GLU A 158 -3.41 -20.67 1.57
N PRO A 159 -2.65 -21.75 1.32
CA PRO A 159 -2.18 -22.07 -0.02
C PRO A 159 -3.35 -22.26 -1.01
N GLU A 160 -3.27 -21.65 -2.19
CA GLU A 160 -4.25 -21.82 -3.27
C GLU A 160 -3.55 -22.13 -4.59
N ASP A 161 -4.10 -23.07 -5.36
CA ASP A 161 -3.58 -23.43 -6.70
C ASP A 161 -3.88 -22.32 -7.72
N ILE A 162 -3.06 -21.28 -7.71
CA ILE A 162 -3.15 -20.12 -8.59
C ILE A 162 -1.95 -20.15 -9.54
N PRO A 163 -2.17 -20.15 -10.87
CA PRO A 163 -1.07 -20.12 -11.84
C PRO A 163 -0.21 -18.86 -11.68
N LEU A 164 1.10 -19.03 -11.58
CA LEU A 164 2.08 -17.94 -11.50
C LEU A 164 2.84 -17.83 -12.82
N ASP A 165 3.00 -16.61 -13.33
CA ASP A 165 3.91 -16.32 -14.45
C ASP A 165 5.33 -16.16 -13.90
N ILE A 166 6.11 -17.25 -13.92
CA ILE A 166 7.44 -17.33 -13.33
C ILE A 166 8.49 -16.94 -14.37
N ILE A 167 9.21 -15.85 -14.09
CA ILE A 167 10.29 -15.33 -14.95
C ILE A 167 11.63 -15.97 -14.60
N TYR A 168 11.83 -16.29 -13.33
CA TYR A 168 13.03 -16.95 -12.84
C TYR A 168 12.74 -17.64 -11.52
N GLU A 169 13.32 -18.81 -11.33
CA GLU A 169 13.25 -19.52 -10.06
C GLU A 169 14.54 -20.31 -9.85
N ASP A 170 15.07 -20.25 -8.63
CA ASP A 170 16.07 -21.18 -8.12
C ASP A 170 15.69 -21.65 -6.71
N GLU A 171 16.64 -22.21 -5.97
CA GLU A 171 16.42 -22.70 -4.60
C GLU A 171 16.01 -21.58 -3.62
N HIS A 172 16.45 -20.35 -3.86
CA HIS A 172 16.48 -19.26 -2.89
C HIS A 172 15.55 -18.10 -3.23
N VAL A 173 15.35 -17.83 -4.52
CA VAL A 173 14.53 -16.71 -4.98
C VAL A 173 13.60 -17.12 -6.11
N LEU A 174 12.45 -16.46 -6.14
CA LEU A 174 11.44 -16.56 -7.18
C LEU A 174 11.16 -15.16 -7.73
N VAL A 175 11.17 -14.99 -9.05
CA VAL A 175 10.78 -13.75 -9.73
C VAL A 175 9.56 -14.03 -10.57
N VAL A 176 8.47 -13.32 -10.27
CA VAL A 176 7.18 -13.47 -10.94
C VAL A 176 6.81 -12.20 -11.69
N ASN A 177 6.11 -12.37 -12.81
CA ASN A 177 5.39 -11.30 -13.47
C ASN A 177 3.95 -11.27 -12.95
N LYS A 178 3.69 -10.42 -11.95
CA LYS A 178 2.36 -10.32 -11.34
C LYS A 178 1.38 -9.74 -12.37
N PRO A 179 0.24 -10.40 -12.65
CA PRO A 179 -0.79 -9.82 -13.50
C PRO A 179 -1.40 -8.58 -12.85
N ALA A 180 -2.03 -7.73 -13.65
CA ALA A 180 -2.90 -6.70 -13.12
C ALA A 180 -4.11 -7.33 -12.41
N HIS A 181 -4.75 -6.57 -11.52
CA HIS A 181 -5.91 -6.96 -10.72
C HIS A 181 -5.67 -7.97 -9.60
N MET A 182 -4.49 -8.60 -9.53
CA MET A 182 -4.08 -9.44 -8.41
C MET A 182 -3.50 -8.61 -7.26
N VAL A 183 -4.00 -8.84 -6.04
CA VAL A 183 -3.44 -8.27 -4.80
C VAL A 183 -2.24 -9.11 -4.36
N VAL A 184 -1.21 -8.47 -3.80
CA VAL A 184 -0.02 -9.19 -3.31
C VAL A 184 -0.30 -9.96 -2.02
N HIS A 185 -0.87 -9.30 -1.01
CA HIS A 185 -1.14 -9.88 0.31
C HIS A 185 -2.64 -9.94 0.60
N PRO A 186 -3.10 -10.91 1.43
CA PRO A 186 -4.44 -10.87 2.00
C PRO A 186 -4.70 -9.52 2.67
N ALA A 187 -5.84 -8.94 2.34
CA ALA A 187 -6.27 -7.65 2.86
C ALA A 187 -7.80 -7.65 3.03
N PRO A 188 -8.38 -6.73 3.82
CA PRO A 188 -9.82 -6.56 3.87
C PRO A 188 -10.43 -6.44 2.46
N GLY A 189 -11.40 -7.31 2.16
CA GLY A 189 -12.05 -7.41 0.84
C GLY A 189 -11.30 -8.25 -0.22
N ASN A 190 -10.06 -8.68 0.03
CA ASN A 190 -9.31 -9.64 -0.82
C ASN A 190 -8.54 -10.60 0.10
N VAL A 191 -9.28 -11.49 0.78
CA VAL A 191 -8.72 -12.42 1.77
C VAL A 191 -8.07 -13.66 1.15
N THR A 192 -8.55 -14.06 -0.02
CA THR A 192 -8.07 -15.18 -0.85
C THR A 192 -7.72 -14.70 -2.26
N GLY A 193 -7.15 -15.56 -3.10
CA GLY A 193 -6.83 -15.22 -4.49
C GLY A 193 -5.69 -14.20 -4.63
N THR A 194 -4.81 -14.10 -3.63
CA THR A 194 -3.67 -13.18 -3.63
C THR A 194 -2.40 -13.87 -4.11
N LEU A 195 -1.40 -13.07 -4.50
CA LEU A 195 -0.10 -13.59 -4.93
C LEU A 195 0.53 -14.47 -3.84
N VAL A 196 0.40 -14.09 -2.57
CA VAL A 196 0.86 -14.89 -1.43
C VAL A 196 0.20 -16.27 -1.39
N ASN A 197 -1.11 -16.37 -1.65
CA ASN A 197 -1.79 -17.68 -1.67
C ASN A 197 -1.21 -18.61 -2.75
N GLY A 198 -0.95 -18.06 -3.95
CA GLY A 198 -0.32 -18.80 -5.05
C GLY A 198 1.13 -19.19 -4.77
N ILE A 199 1.93 -18.29 -4.17
CA ILE A 199 3.32 -18.58 -3.78
C ILE A 199 3.38 -19.69 -2.74
N LEU A 200 2.50 -19.65 -1.73
CA LEU A 200 2.44 -20.67 -0.69
C LEU A 200 2.20 -22.06 -1.30
N HIS A 201 1.28 -22.15 -2.27
CA HIS A 201 1.01 -23.39 -2.98
C HIS A 201 2.20 -23.83 -3.84
N HIS A 202 2.70 -22.94 -4.71
CA HIS A 202 3.79 -23.24 -5.66
C HIS A 202 5.08 -23.69 -4.96
N CYS A 203 5.52 -22.93 -3.95
CA CYS A 203 6.75 -23.24 -3.24
C CYS A 203 6.56 -24.32 -2.16
N SER A 204 5.34 -24.84 -1.98
CA SER A 204 4.99 -25.77 -0.88
C SER A 204 5.46 -25.26 0.49
N LEU A 205 5.44 -23.93 0.68
CA LEU A 205 5.91 -23.32 1.92
C LEU A 205 4.88 -23.55 3.01
N SER A 206 5.30 -24.11 4.15
CA SER A 206 4.50 -23.99 5.37
C SER A 206 4.36 -22.51 5.71
N THR A 207 3.22 -22.10 6.26
CA THR A 207 2.94 -20.73 6.73
C THR A 207 3.98 -20.31 7.79
N PHE A 208 5.16 -19.86 7.36
CA PHE A 208 6.22 -19.39 8.25
C PHE A 208 5.75 -18.07 8.86
N ALA A 209 5.33 -18.11 10.12
CA ALA A 209 5.16 -16.92 10.93
C ALA A 209 6.56 -16.49 11.38
N PHE A 210 7.16 -15.51 10.70
CA PHE A 210 8.43 -14.93 11.13
C PHE A 210 8.20 -14.15 12.44
N PRO A 211 8.92 -14.45 13.53
CA PRO A 211 8.93 -13.60 14.70
C PRO A 211 9.67 -12.30 14.36
N ASN A 212 8.98 -11.16 14.45
CA ASN A 212 9.58 -9.84 14.27
C ASN A 212 10.56 -9.57 15.42
N GLN A 213 11.86 -9.67 15.17
CA GLN A 213 12.86 -9.05 16.04
C GLN A 213 13.74 -8.13 15.18
N GLU A 214 13.51 -6.82 15.36
CA GLU A 214 14.40 -5.70 14.99
C GLU A 214 14.70 -5.47 13.51
N VAL A 215 13.70 -5.10 12.70
CA VAL A 215 13.92 -4.40 11.41
C VAL A 215 12.86 -3.31 11.21
N LEU A 216 12.88 -2.30 12.07
CA LEU A 216 11.83 -1.26 12.17
C LEU A 216 12.05 -0.02 11.30
N SER A 217 13.09 0.09 10.47
CA SER A 217 13.34 1.32 9.72
C SER A 217 12.62 1.41 8.37
N GLU A 218 12.24 0.29 7.74
CA GLU A 218 11.51 0.32 6.45
C GLU A 218 10.24 -0.52 6.39
N MET A 219 9.97 -1.34 7.41
CA MET A 219 8.80 -2.20 7.46
C MET A 219 7.52 -1.52 7.99
N GLU A 220 7.57 -0.27 8.42
CA GLU A 220 6.38 0.48 8.83
C GLU A 220 5.48 0.91 7.64
N ASP A 221 5.78 0.53 6.40
CA ASP A 221 5.04 0.92 5.18
C ASP A 221 3.85 -0.01 4.84
N ILE A 222 3.44 -0.83 5.80
CA ILE A 222 2.14 -1.50 5.79
C ILE A 222 1.10 -0.45 6.16
N SER A 223 0.04 -0.36 5.38
CA SER A 223 -1.11 0.49 5.70
C SER A 223 -1.58 0.29 7.16
N ASP A 224 -1.47 1.32 8.00
CA ASP A 224 -2.26 1.55 9.24
C ASP A 224 -3.79 1.60 9.02
N ASP A 225 -4.30 1.12 7.89
CA ASP A 225 -5.71 0.75 7.79
C ASP A 225 -5.84 -0.63 8.46
N GLU A 226 -5.78 -0.71 9.79
CA GLU A 226 -7.01 -0.72 10.60
C GLU A 226 -6.84 -0.15 12.02
N PHE A 227 -5.82 0.66 12.32
CA PHE A 227 -5.69 1.25 13.66
C PHE A 227 -5.00 2.62 13.66
N SER A 228 -5.76 3.68 13.34
CA SER A 228 -5.47 5.01 13.89
C SER A 228 -6.73 5.86 13.97
N CYS A 229 -7.54 5.64 15.01
CA CYS A 229 -8.22 6.75 15.67
C CYS A 229 -7.65 6.82 17.09
N PHE A 230 -7.46 8.04 17.57
CA PHE A 230 -6.93 8.44 18.87
C PHE A 230 -5.43 8.69 18.92
N SER A 231 -5.07 9.96 18.70
CA SER A 231 -4.01 10.58 19.49
C SER A 231 -4.63 11.03 20.82
N PRO A 232 -4.13 10.58 21.98
CA PRO A 232 -4.14 11.41 23.17
C PRO A 232 -2.79 12.11 23.29
N GLY A 233 -2.84 13.36 23.74
CA GLY A 233 -1.66 14.12 24.12
C GLY A 233 -0.83 13.42 25.19
N GLN A 234 0.43 13.82 25.23
CA GLN A 234 1.53 13.31 26.04
C GLN A 234 1.20 13.18 27.53
N SER A 235 1.51 12.01 28.10
CA SER A 235 2.22 11.88 29.37
C SER A 235 2.83 10.46 29.42
N GLY A 236 4.13 10.38 29.70
CA GLY A 236 4.87 9.13 29.69
C GLY A 236 4.48 8.21 30.84
N ASP A 237 4.56 6.91 30.57
CA ASP A 237 5.13 5.89 31.44
C ASP A 237 5.53 4.71 30.54
N GLU A 238 6.76 4.24 30.72
CA GLU A 238 7.30 3.05 30.06
C GLU A 238 6.65 1.82 30.66
N ASP A 239 5.64 1.27 29.99
CA ASP A 239 5.15 -0.09 30.27
C ASP A 239 4.86 -0.79 28.94
N VAL A 240 5.89 -1.50 28.46
CA VAL A 240 5.80 -2.83 27.84
C VAL A 240 4.49 -3.09 27.08
N SER A 241 4.32 -2.47 25.91
CA SER A 241 3.20 -2.71 25.00
C SER A 241 3.33 -4.03 24.21
N SER A 242 3.94 -5.04 24.82
CA SER A 242 4.14 -6.36 24.23
C SER A 242 2.94 -7.26 24.54
N ALA A 243 1.89 -7.14 23.73
CA ALA A 243 0.94 -8.21 23.50
C ALA A 243 0.15 -7.99 22.20
N ILE A 244 0.59 -8.71 21.16
CA ILE A 244 -0.25 -9.22 20.06
C ILE A 244 -0.69 -8.18 19.01
N PHE A 245 0.29 -7.63 18.27
CA PHE A 245 0.06 -7.37 16.85
C PHE A 245 0.19 -8.72 16.13
N ALA A 246 -0.93 -9.33 15.78
CA ALA A 246 -0.92 -10.56 15.01
C ALA A 246 -0.28 -10.29 13.64
N ALA A 247 0.97 -10.71 13.49
CA ALA A 247 1.76 -10.54 12.29
C ALA A 247 1.03 -11.20 11.11
N SER A 248 0.59 -10.38 10.16
CA SER A 248 0.14 -10.85 8.84
C SER A 248 1.28 -11.68 8.24
N VAL A 249 1.00 -12.92 7.87
CA VAL A 249 2.00 -13.82 7.30
C VAL A 249 2.44 -13.25 5.95
N ARG A 250 3.74 -13.03 5.79
CA ARG A 250 4.36 -12.54 4.55
C ARG A 250 5.46 -13.50 4.13
N PRO A 251 5.09 -14.67 3.60
CA PRO A 251 6.08 -15.66 3.20
C PRO A 251 6.89 -15.08 2.03
N GLY A 252 8.13 -14.69 2.31
CA GLY A 252 9.09 -14.28 1.28
C GLY A 252 8.90 -12.91 0.64
N ILE A 253 7.87 -12.14 0.99
CA ILE A 253 7.59 -10.86 0.32
C ILE A 253 8.36 -9.72 0.96
N VAL A 254 9.32 -9.18 0.23
CA VAL A 254 10.16 -8.03 0.64
C VAL A 254 9.71 -6.70 0.02
N HIS A 255 8.84 -6.74 -1.00
CA HIS A 255 8.28 -5.55 -1.64
C HIS A 255 6.94 -5.86 -2.31
N ARG A 256 6.19 -4.82 -2.69
CA ARG A 256 4.82 -4.97 -3.21
C ARG A 256 4.53 -4.12 -4.43
N LEU A 257 3.58 -4.60 -5.24
CA LEU A 257 2.93 -3.88 -6.32
C LEU A 257 1.46 -3.64 -5.98
N ASP A 258 0.91 -2.50 -6.38
CA ASP A 258 -0.51 -2.22 -6.22
C ASP A 258 -1.38 -3.22 -7.01
N LYS A 259 -2.63 -3.41 -6.60
CA LYS A 259 -3.60 -4.30 -7.28
C LYS A 259 -3.67 -4.02 -8.79
N GLY A 260 -3.74 -2.76 -9.20
CA GLY A 260 -3.82 -2.36 -10.61
C GLY A 260 -2.49 -2.35 -11.38
N THR A 261 -1.36 -2.56 -10.70
CA THR A 261 -0.02 -2.54 -11.31
C THR A 261 0.41 -3.95 -11.67
N SER A 262 0.86 -4.17 -12.90
CA SER A 262 1.43 -5.45 -13.34
C SER A 262 2.96 -5.41 -13.36
N GLY A 263 3.61 -6.56 -13.49
CA GLY A 263 5.05 -6.66 -13.75
C GLY A 263 5.83 -7.37 -12.65
N LEU A 264 7.15 -7.18 -12.68
CA LEU A 264 8.11 -7.98 -11.91
C LEU A 264 8.04 -7.76 -10.41
N LEU A 265 8.04 -8.87 -9.67
CA LEU A 265 8.17 -8.94 -8.22
C LEU A 265 9.15 -10.07 -7.85
N VAL A 266 9.95 -9.87 -6.80
CA VAL A 266 10.89 -10.87 -6.28
C VAL A 266 10.39 -11.34 -4.92
N VAL A 267 10.49 -12.65 -4.71
CA VAL A 267 10.06 -13.38 -3.53
C VAL A 267 11.26 -14.18 -3.02
N ALA A 268 11.53 -14.09 -1.73
CA ALA A 268 12.49 -14.96 -1.06
C ALA A 268 11.85 -16.31 -0.72
N LYS A 269 12.54 -17.41 -0.96
CA LYS A 269 12.07 -18.77 -0.62
C LYS A 269 12.54 -19.24 0.75
N ASP A 270 13.53 -18.56 1.32
CA ASP A 270 14.12 -18.84 2.63
C ASP A 270 14.42 -17.56 3.43
N GLU A 271 14.70 -17.72 4.73
CA GLU A 271 14.94 -16.61 5.67
C GLU A 271 16.19 -15.79 5.34
N HIS A 272 17.28 -16.44 4.95
CA HIS A 272 18.53 -15.76 4.60
C HIS A 272 18.32 -14.87 3.36
N SER A 273 17.62 -15.39 2.35
CA SER A 273 17.24 -14.66 1.16
C SER A 273 16.31 -13.49 1.46
N HIS A 274 15.35 -13.68 2.37
CA HIS A 274 14.43 -12.62 2.80
C HIS A 274 15.18 -11.46 3.44
N SER A 275 16.01 -11.72 4.45
CA SER A 275 16.77 -10.70 5.17
C SER A 275 17.72 -9.91 4.24
N HIS A 276 18.44 -10.60 3.36
CA HIS A 276 19.36 -9.96 2.41
C HIS A 276 18.66 -9.16 1.31
N LEU A 277 17.49 -9.60 0.84
CA LEU A 277 16.72 -8.82 -0.11
C LEU A 277 16.10 -7.60 0.59
N ALA A 278 15.54 -7.77 1.79
CA ALA A 278 15.01 -6.67 2.59
C ALA A 278 16.06 -5.58 2.83
N GLU A 279 17.28 -5.97 3.23
CA GLU A 279 18.42 -5.05 3.37
C GLU A 279 18.73 -4.30 2.07
N GLN A 280 18.68 -4.98 0.91
CA GLN A 280 18.92 -4.32 -0.38
C GLN A 280 17.83 -3.31 -0.74
N PHE A 281 16.56 -3.59 -0.41
CA PHE A 281 15.46 -2.64 -0.57
C PHE A 281 15.66 -1.43 0.34
N GLU A 282 16.10 -1.67 1.58
CA GLU A 282 16.40 -0.63 2.57
C GLU A 282 17.57 0.26 2.20
N GLN A 283 18.65 -0.33 1.73
CA GLN A 283 19.80 0.42 1.22
C GLN A 283 19.55 1.03 -0.18
N HIS A 284 18.35 0.85 -0.73
CA HIS A 284 17.95 1.34 -2.06
C HIS A 284 18.89 0.90 -3.19
N THR A 285 19.48 -0.30 -3.05
CA THR A 285 20.40 -0.87 -4.04
C THR A 285 19.69 -1.65 -5.15
N VAL A 286 18.43 -2.02 -4.92
CA VAL A 286 17.58 -2.71 -5.91
C VAL A 286 17.22 -1.78 -7.05
N HIS A 287 17.51 -2.21 -8.27
CA HIS A 287 17.17 -1.48 -9.49
C HIS A 287 15.73 -1.78 -9.91
N ARG A 288 14.87 -0.77 -9.92
CA ARG A 288 13.44 -0.89 -10.24
C ARG A 288 13.03 0.12 -11.30
N VAL A 289 12.57 -0.38 -12.45
CA VAL A 289 12.09 0.45 -13.57
C VAL A 289 10.65 0.13 -13.88
N TYR A 290 9.86 1.18 -14.01
CA TYR A 290 8.46 1.12 -14.40
C TYR A 290 8.24 1.91 -15.67
N ILE A 291 7.19 1.58 -16.39
CA ILE A 291 6.65 2.43 -17.46
C ILE A 291 5.19 2.76 -17.17
N SER A 292 4.76 3.94 -17.63
CA SER A 292 3.37 4.37 -17.53
C SER A 292 2.89 5.14 -18.74
N LEU A 293 1.57 5.21 -18.92
CA LEU A 293 0.91 6.17 -19.78
C LEU A 293 0.30 7.29 -18.92
N THR A 294 0.63 8.55 -19.19
CA THR A 294 0.16 9.71 -18.40
C THR A 294 -0.91 10.52 -19.14
N CYS A 295 -1.78 11.19 -18.38
CA CYS A 295 -2.63 12.27 -18.89
C CYS A 295 -1.79 13.55 -18.99
N GLY A 296 -1.39 13.92 -20.20
CA GLY A 296 -0.45 14.98 -20.48
C GLY A 296 1.01 14.51 -20.53
N VAL A 297 1.91 15.45 -20.81
CA VAL A 297 3.35 15.23 -20.91
C VAL A 297 4.05 15.94 -19.75
N PRO A 298 4.95 15.26 -19.00
CA PRO A 298 5.77 15.94 -18.00
C PRO A 298 6.56 17.12 -18.59
N SER A 299 6.66 18.21 -17.84
CA SER A 299 7.55 19.33 -18.14
C SER A 299 8.37 19.66 -16.90
N PRO A 300 9.70 19.53 -16.92
CA PRO A 300 10.56 19.08 -18.03
C PRO A 300 10.33 17.62 -18.46
N LEU A 301 10.87 17.20 -19.62
CA LEU A 301 10.72 15.83 -20.16
C LEU A 301 11.47 14.76 -19.34
N SER A 302 12.35 15.16 -18.44
CA SER A 302 13.00 14.27 -17.49
C SER A 302 13.33 15.04 -16.22
N GLY A 303 13.26 14.37 -15.08
CA GLY A 303 13.55 14.99 -13.80
C GLY A 303 13.56 14.01 -12.65
N ARG A 304 13.70 14.56 -11.44
CA ARG A 304 13.57 13.83 -10.17
C ARG A 304 12.47 14.51 -9.36
N VAL A 305 11.48 13.74 -8.95
CA VAL A 305 10.47 14.17 -7.98
C VAL A 305 10.89 13.62 -6.64
N ASP A 306 11.30 14.51 -5.75
CA ASP A 306 11.69 14.22 -4.38
C ASP A 306 10.75 15.01 -3.46
N ILE A 307 9.59 14.43 -3.21
CA ILE A 307 8.52 15.03 -2.42
C ILE A 307 7.99 13.95 -1.50
N PRO A 308 8.04 14.14 -0.17
CA PRO A 308 7.54 13.16 0.78
C PRO A 308 6.09 12.76 0.51
N ILE A 309 5.75 11.51 0.79
CA ILE A 309 4.41 10.97 0.63
C ILE A 309 3.82 10.64 1.99
N GLY A 310 2.60 11.12 2.24
CA GLY A 310 1.79 10.77 3.42
C GLY A 310 0.39 10.33 3.01
N ARG A 311 -0.43 9.89 3.97
CA ARG A 311 -1.85 9.62 3.71
C ARG A 311 -2.60 10.92 3.42
N ASP A 312 -3.60 10.83 2.55
CA ASP A 312 -4.54 11.91 2.34
C ASP A 312 -5.59 11.96 3.46
N LEU A 313 -5.73 13.11 4.10
CA LEU A 313 -6.67 13.36 5.19
C LEU A 313 -8.13 13.29 4.76
N ASN A 314 -8.43 13.60 3.49
CA ASN A 314 -9.79 13.66 2.96
C ASN A 314 -10.20 12.39 2.21
N ASN A 315 -9.24 11.52 1.88
CA ASN A 315 -9.49 10.29 1.14
C ASN A 315 -8.57 9.17 1.62
N ARG A 316 -9.13 8.28 2.45
CA ARG A 316 -8.40 7.14 3.04
C ARG A 316 -7.77 6.18 2.02
N ILE A 317 -8.22 6.17 0.76
CA ILE A 317 -7.70 5.29 -0.29
C ILE A 317 -6.49 5.94 -0.99
N ARG A 318 -6.25 7.24 -0.79
CA ARG A 318 -5.26 8.03 -1.51
C ARG A 318 -4.04 8.35 -0.64
N MET A 319 -2.87 8.27 -1.26
CA MET A 319 -1.64 8.87 -0.74
C MET A 319 -1.43 10.23 -1.39
N THR A 320 -0.86 11.21 -0.70
CA THR A 320 -0.59 12.54 -1.22
C THR A 320 0.89 12.88 -1.11
N ALA A 321 1.43 13.51 -2.17
CA ALA A 321 2.73 14.15 -2.10
C ALA A 321 2.59 15.46 -1.33
N VAL A 322 3.37 15.63 -0.26
CA VAL A 322 3.25 16.75 0.69
C VAL A 322 4.49 17.64 0.55
N PRO A 323 4.43 18.76 -0.21
CA PRO A 323 5.52 19.71 -0.26
C PRO A 323 5.59 20.54 1.04
N GLY A 324 6.79 20.83 1.52
CA GLY A 324 7.04 21.73 2.65
C GLY A 324 7.20 21.06 4.02
N PRO A 325 7.38 21.86 5.11
CA PRO A 325 7.54 21.34 6.46
C PRO A 325 6.25 20.61 6.88
N SER A 326 6.38 19.32 7.15
CA SER A 326 5.27 18.42 7.43
C SER A 326 4.56 18.81 8.72
N LYS A 327 3.39 19.47 8.62
CA LYS A 327 2.46 19.62 9.76
C LYS A 327 1.80 18.29 10.14
N CYS A 328 1.82 17.32 9.21
CA CYS A 328 1.29 15.97 9.38
C CYS A 328 2.46 15.04 9.69
N GLY A 329 2.56 14.53 10.91
CA GLY A 329 3.70 13.75 11.40
C GLY A 329 3.97 12.39 10.73
N HIS A 330 3.49 12.14 9.51
CA HIS A 330 3.55 10.82 8.87
C HIS A 330 3.91 10.85 7.37
N ALA A 331 4.38 11.98 6.82
CA ALA A 331 4.89 12.01 5.45
C ALA A 331 6.33 11.46 5.41
N ARG A 332 6.57 10.42 4.62
CA ARG A 332 7.87 9.74 4.50
C ARG A 332 8.60 10.14 3.23
N HIS A 333 9.93 10.18 3.30
CA HIS A 333 10.77 10.49 2.15
C HIS A 333 10.42 9.59 0.96
N ALA A 334 10.19 10.23 -0.19
CA ALA A 334 9.83 9.55 -1.41
C ALA A 334 10.50 10.23 -2.61
N ALA A 335 11.25 9.45 -3.38
CA ALA A 335 12.00 9.94 -4.53
C ALA A 335 11.87 9.02 -5.74
N SER A 336 11.53 9.63 -6.88
CA SER A 336 11.39 8.95 -8.18
C SER A 336 12.04 9.77 -9.28
N ARG A 337 12.85 9.14 -10.13
CA ARG A 337 13.31 9.75 -11.38
C ARG A 337 12.36 9.37 -12.49
N TYR A 338 12.11 10.30 -13.41
CA TYR A 338 11.28 10.05 -14.57
C TYR A 338 11.95 10.54 -15.85
N ARG A 339 11.59 9.90 -16.97
CA ARG A 339 12.01 10.29 -18.31
C ARG A 339 10.91 9.95 -19.30
N VAL A 340 10.47 10.94 -20.08
CA VAL A 340 9.58 10.74 -21.22
C VAL A 340 10.33 9.93 -22.27
N LEU A 341 9.77 8.78 -22.63
CA LEU A 341 10.26 7.93 -23.71
C LEU A 341 9.66 8.34 -25.04
N GLU A 342 8.36 8.68 -25.04
CA GLU A 342 7.61 9.00 -26.24
C GLU A 342 6.47 9.97 -25.90
N ILE A 343 6.25 10.96 -26.78
CA ILE A 343 5.10 11.86 -26.70
C ILE A 343 3.98 11.29 -27.57
N LEU A 344 2.80 11.12 -26.99
CA LEU A 344 1.67 10.39 -27.57
C LEU A 344 0.45 11.31 -27.75
N ALA A 345 -0.46 10.90 -28.63
CA ALA A 345 -1.67 11.64 -28.98
C ALA A 345 -1.42 13.15 -29.17
N GLY A 346 -0.40 13.53 -29.94
CA GLY A 346 -0.09 14.94 -30.21
C GLY A 346 0.36 15.79 -29.01
N GLY A 347 0.69 15.17 -27.86
CA GLY A 347 0.99 15.85 -26.60
C GLY A 347 -0.11 15.70 -25.55
N GLY A 348 -1.21 15.02 -25.88
CA GLY A 348 -2.25 14.65 -24.91
C GLY A 348 -1.77 13.61 -23.90
N SER A 349 -0.82 12.74 -24.26
CA SER A 349 -0.31 11.67 -23.39
C SER A 349 1.19 11.48 -23.58
N ALA A 350 1.83 10.70 -22.72
CA ALA A 350 3.23 10.31 -22.85
C ALA A 350 3.46 8.89 -22.32
N LEU A 351 4.41 8.19 -22.96
CA LEU A 351 5.04 7.00 -22.38
C LEU A 351 6.20 7.47 -21.50
N VAL A 352 6.13 7.17 -20.20
CA VAL A 352 7.09 7.66 -19.20
C VAL A 352 7.77 6.48 -18.51
N GLU A 353 9.10 6.48 -18.49
CA GLU A 353 9.93 5.61 -17.66
C GLU A 353 10.07 6.21 -16.27
N TRP A 354 9.91 5.39 -15.23
CA TRP A 354 10.14 5.76 -13.84
C TRP A 354 11.20 4.86 -13.23
N ARG A 355 12.14 5.45 -12.48
CA ARG A 355 13.11 4.72 -11.64
C ARG A 355 12.88 5.08 -10.19
N LEU A 356 12.60 4.06 -9.39
CA LEU A 356 12.29 4.23 -7.98
C LEU A 356 13.56 4.21 -7.13
N GLU A 357 13.81 5.32 -6.43
CA GLU A 357 14.84 5.37 -5.38
C GLU A 357 14.26 4.81 -4.08
N THR A 358 13.05 5.24 -3.72
CA THR A 358 12.26 4.73 -2.58
C THR A 358 11.05 3.90 -3.04
N GLY A 359 10.38 3.19 -2.13
CA GLY A 359 9.24 2.30 -2.44
C GLY A 359 7.97 2.55 -1.63
N ARG A 360 7.46 3.79 -1.56
CA ARG A 360 6.25 4.13 -0.79
C ARG A 360 4.96 3.66 -1.48
N THR A 361 3.89 3.45 -0.71
CA THR A 361 2.57 3.10 -1.26
C THR A 361 2.11 4.12 -2.30
N HIS A 362 1.66 3.64 -3.47
CA HIS A 362 1.20 4.47 -4.60
C HIS A 362 2.23 5.51 -5.09
N GLN A 363 3.53 5.35 -4.83
CA GLN A 363 4.52 6.43 -5.02
C GLN A 363 4.49 7.07 -6.42
N ILE A 364 4.56 6.26 -7.49
CA ILE A 364 4.53 6.77 -8.87
C ILE A 364 3.22 7.53 -9.15
N ARG A 365 2.10 7.00 -8.67
CA ARG A 365 0.76 7.57 -8.91
C ARG A 365 0.60 8.91 -8.20
N ALA A 366 1.06 9.01 -6.95
CA ALA A 366 1.07 10.24 -6.18
C ALA A 366 2.01 11.30 -6.79
N HIS A 367 3.22 10.91 -7.19
CA HIS A 367 4.17 11.82 -7.86
C HIS A 367 3.67 12.29 -9.22
N ALA A 368 3.10 11.40 -10.03
CA ALA A 368 2.50 11.77 -11.32
C ALA A 368 1.33 12.75 -11.14
N LYS A 369 0.47 12.52 -10.14
CA LYS A 369 -0.59 13.48 -9.78
C LYS A 369 -0.02 14.83 -9.34
N TYR A 370 1.02 14.81 -8.51
CA TYR A 370 1.68 16.03 -8.02
C TYR A 370 2.27 16.85 -9.18
N LEU A 371 2.85 16.19 -10.18
CA LEU A 371 3.32 16.82 -11.42
C LEU A 371 2.19 17.32 -12.34
N GLY A 372 0.92 17.13 -11.97
CA GLY A 372 -0.23 17.51 -12.79
C GLY A 372 -0.50 16.57 -13.98
N ILE A 373 0.12 15.40 -14.00
CA ILE A 373 0.07 14.41 -15.09
C ILE A 373 -0.30 13.01 -14.57
N PRO A 374 -1.49 12.86 -13.95
CA PRO A 374 -1.90 11.57 -13.38
C PRO A 374 -1.87 10.45 -14.43
N LEU A 375 -1.72 9.20 -13.97
CA LEU A 375 -1.67 8.06 -14.88
C LEU A 375 -3.03 7.87 -15.57
N LEU A 376 -2.99 7.47 -16.84
CA LEU A 376 -4.18 7.12 -17.61
C LEU A 376 -4.86 5.91 -16.96
N GLY A 377 -6.18 5.95 -16.81
CA GLY A 377 -6.96 4.88 -16.15
C GLY A 377 -6.85 4.83 -14.62
N ASP A 378 -6.16 5.79 -14.00
CA ASP A 378 -6.07 5.87 -12.54
C ASP A 378 -7.25 6.65 -11.96
N GLU A 379 -8.31 5.95 -11.57
CA GLU A 379 -9.52 6.59 -11.03
C GLU A 379 -9.28 7.27 -9.66
N VAL A 380 -8.30 6.81 -8.87
CA VAL A 380 -8.00 7.38 -7.55
C VAL A 380 -7.32 8.75 -7.67
N TYR A 381 -6.44 8.91 -8.65
CA TYR A 381 -5.62 10.11 -8.82
C TYR A 381 -6.04 10.98 -10.02
N GLY A 382 -6.36 10.34 -11.15
CA GLY A 382 -6.83 10.96 -12.39
C GLY A 382 -8.31 11.30 -12.40
N GLY A 383 -9.12 10.63 -11.56
CA GLY A 383 -10.56 10.84 -11.46
C GLY A 383 -11.35 10.12 -12.57
N THR A 384 -12.53 10.64 -12.89
CA THR A 384 -13.43 10.02 -13.89
C THR A 384 -12.87 10.09 -15.31
N ALA A 385 -13.41 9.30 -16.23
CA ALA A 385 -13.06 9.36 -17.65
C ALA A 385 -13.13 10.79 -18.24
N ASN A 386 -14.13 11.58 -17.80
CA ASN A 386 -14.26 12.99 -18.21
C ASN A 386 -13.09 13.86 -17.69
N MET A 387 -12.63 13.62 -16.46
CA MET A 387 -11.48 14.33 -15.90
C MET A 387 -10.19 13.97 -16.65
N ALA A 388 -10.00 12.69 -16.99
CA ALA A 388 -8.89 12.26 -17.83
C ALA A 388 -8.94 12.95 -19.21
N MET A 389 -10.11 13.00 -19.85
CA MET A 389 -10.30 13.71 -21.12
C MET A 389 -9.96 15.19 -21.03
N SER A 390 -10.28 15.88 -19.92
CA SER A 390 -9.88 17.26 -19.72
C SER A 390 -8.36 17.46 -19.70
N GLY A 391 -7.58 16.45 -19.30
CA GLY A 391 -6.12 16.46 -19.39
C GLY A 391 -5.58 16.20 -20.80
N LEU A 392 -6.27 15.38 -21.58
CA LEU A 392 -5.89 15.01 -22.96
C LEU A 392 -6.25 16.10 -24.00
N ARG A 393 -7.45 16.68 -23.89
CA ARG A 393 -8.06 17.60 -24.87
C ARG A 393 -7.24 18.84 -25.21
N PRO A 394 -6.61 19.56 -24.25
CA PRO A 394 -5.92 20.82 -24.54
C PRO A 394 -4.75 20.68 -25.52
N ARG A 395 -4.22 19.47 -25.67
CA ARG A 395 -3.06 19.17 -26.53
C ARG A 395 -3.38 18.17 -27.65
N THR A 396 -4.65 17.81 -27.83
CA THR A 396 -5.11 16.88 -28.87
C THR A 396 -6.06 17.56 -29.85
N PRO A 397 -5.92 17.30 -31.17
CA PRO A 397 -6.85 17.82 -32.17
C PRO A 397 -8.29 17.32 -31.95
N SER A 398 -9.29 18.15 -32.25
CA SER A 398 -10.71 17.82 -32.01
C SER A 398 -11.19 16.54 -32.71
N TYR A 399 -10.62 16.20 -33.87
CA TYR A 399 -11.04 15.01 -34.63
C TYR A 399 -10.80 13.69 -33.88
N CYS A 400 -9.77 13.63 -33.03
CA CYS A 400 -9.43 12.40 -32.29
C CYS A 400 -10.12 12.31 -30.92
N HIS A 401 -10.90 13.32 -30.50
CA HIS A 401 -11.54 13.35 -29.18
C HIS A 401 -12.55 12.19 -28.99
N GLY A 402 -13.24 11.78 -30.06
CA GLY A 402 -14.15 10.63 -30.01
C GLY A 402 -13.41 9.30 -29.78
N GLN A 403 -12.34 9.07 -30.53
CA GLN A 403 -11.48 7.89 -30.37
C GLN A 403 -10.84 7.85 -28.97
N LEU A 404 -10.31 8.98 -28.49
CA LEU A 404 -9.74 9.11 -27.15
C LEU A 404 -10.77 8.80 -26.05
N MET A 405 -12.00 9.29 -26.18
CA MET A 405 -13.07 8.99 -25.21
C MET A 405 -13.40 7.50 -25.17
N GLN A 406 -13.45 6.85 -26.33
CA GLN A 406 -13.68 5.41 -26.43
C GLN A 406 -12.50 4.59 -25.88
N LEU A 407 -11.27 5.09 -26.03
CA LEU A 407 -10.07 4.48 -25.45
C LEU A 407 -10.08 4.62 -23.92
N VAL A 408 -10.26 5.83 -23.40
CA VAL A 408 -10.25 6.10 -21.95
C VAL A 408 -11.33 5.32 -21.22
N SER A 409 -12.52 5.16 -21.81
CA SER A 409 -13.62 4.41 -21.18
C SER A 409 -13.35 2.91 -21.02
N ARG A 410 -12.44 2.35 -21.84
CA ARG A 410 -12.04 0.94 -21.78
C ARG A 410 -10.94 0.65 -20.75
N ILE A 411 -10.15 1.65 -20.37
CA ILE A 411 -9.07 1.47 -19.40
C ILE A 411 -9.68 1.39 -17.99
N LYS A 412 -9.44 0.28 -17.28
CA LYS A 412 -10.01 0.00 -15.94
C LYS A 412 -9.00 -0.02 -14.80
N ARG A 413 -7.75 0.36 -15.08
CA ARG A 413 -6.67 0.37 -14.09
C ARG A 413 -5.64 1.45 -14.45
N PRO A 414 -4.79 1.87 -13.50
CA PRO A 414 -3.65 2.71 -13.83
C PRO A 414 -2.79 2.00 -14.89
N CYS A 415 -2.52 2.70 -15.99
CA CYS A 415 -1.55 2.26 -17.00
C CYS A 415 -0.14 2.37 -16.41
N LEU A 416 0.22 1.41 -15.57
CA LEU A 416 1.50 1.29 -14.87
C LEU A 416 1.96 -0.16 -14.91
N HIS A 417 3.25 -0.36 -15.22
CA HIS A 417 3.87 -1.68 -15.33
C HIS A 417 5.31 -1.66 -14.80
N ALA A 418 5.65 -2.62 -13.94
CA ALA A 418 7.00 -2.86 -13.43
C ALA A 418 7.83 -3.61 -14.49
N LEU A 419 8.47 -2.84 -15.37
CA LEU A 419 9.16 -3.32 -16.57
C LEU A 419 10.43 -4.12 -16.27
N ALA A 420 11.27 -3.65 -15.33
CA ALA A 420 12.55 -4.26 -15.04
C ALA A 420 12.89 -4.27 -13.55
N LEU A 421 13.51 -5.36 -13.10
CA LEU A 421 13.93 -5.59 -11.73
C LEU A 421 15.35 -6.15 -11.72
N GLY A 422 16.23 -5.55 -10.92
CA GLY A 422 17.60 -6.00 -10.74
C GLY A 422 18.02 -5.97 -9.28
N PHE A 423 18.69 -7.02 -8.83
CA PHE A 423 19.16 -7.16 -7.45
C PHE A 423 20.41 -8.05 -7.39
N ARG A 424 21.16 -7.96 -6.31
CA ARG A 424 22.26 -8.88 -6.02
C ARG A 424 21.68 -10.15 -5.40
N HIS A 425 21.92 -11.29 -6.01
CA HIS A 425 21.41 -12.56 -5.52
C HIS A 425 21.91 -12.83 -4.08
N PRO A 426 21.03 -13.17 -3.11
CA PRO A 426 21.41 -13.31 -1.70
C PRO A 426 22.54 -14.32 -1.44
N HIS A 427 22.49 -15.47 -2.12
CA HIS A 427 23.48 -16.54 -1.97
C HIS A 427 24.69 -16.39 -2.90
N THR A 428 24.48 -16.41 -4.21
CA THR A 428 25.58 -16.39 -5.20
C THR A 428 26.28 -15.02 -5.31
N ARG A 429 25.69 -13.95 -4.78
CA ARG A 429 26.19 -12.57 -4.85
C ARG A 429 26.32 -12.00 -6.27
N GLU A 430 25.84 -12.70 -7.28
CA GLU A 430 25.77 -12.24 -8.67
C GLU A 430 24.67 -11.19 -8.86
N ASN A 431 24.86 -10.24 -9.77
CA ASN A 431 23.81 -9.30 -10.14
C ASN A 431 22.83 -9.98 -11.10
N LYS A 432 21.59 -10.21 -10.64
CA LYS A 432 20.49 -10.74 -11.45
C LYS A 432 19.62 -9.60 -11.94
N ASN A 433 19.14 -9.73 -13.16
CA ASN A 433 18.52 -8.64 -13.91
C ASN A 433 17.45 -9.20 -14.84
N PHE A 434 16.21 -8.76 -14.64
CA PHE A 434 15.02 -9.28 -15.31
C PHE A 434 14.25 -8.14 -15.97
N SER A 435 13.56 -8.47 -17.06
CA SER A 435 12.62 -7.58 -17.76
C SER A 435 11.46 -8.40 -18.31
N CYS A 436 10.25 -7.86 -18.23
CA CYS A 436 9.07 -8.45 -18.87
C CYS A 436 8.39 -7.43 -19.80
N ILE A 437 7.69 -7.93 -20.81
CA ILE A 437 6.88 -7.06 -21.67
C ILE A 437 5.58 -6.64 -20.95
N PRO A 438 5.03 -5.46 -21.27
CA PRO A 438 3.74 -5.05 -20.72
C PRO A 438 2.61 -5.99 -21.15
N PRO A 439 1.56 -6.16 -20.33
CA PRO A 439 0.39 -6.94 -20.71
C PRO A 439 -0.36 -6.33 -21.90
N ALA A 440 -1.18 -7.15 -22.56
CA ALA A 440 -1.89 -6.81 -23.79
C ALA A 440 -2.71 -5.51 -23.68
N ASP A 441 -3.42 -5.31 -22.56
CA ASP A 441 -4.23 -4.11 -22.34
C ASP A 441 -3.40 -2.81 -22.35
N PHE A 442 -2.20 -2.83 -21.77
CA PHE A 442 -1.25 -1.72 -21.82
C PHE A 442 -0.72 -1.52 -23.24
N ALA A 443 -0.31 -2.61 -23.91
CA ALA A 443 0.26 -2.57 -25.26
C ALA A 443 -0.75 -2.06 -26.30
N GLU A 444 -2.00 -2.51 -26.24
CA GLU A 444 -3.10 -2.05 -27.09
C GLU A 444 -3.39 -0.56 -26.88
N THR A 445 -3.43 -0.12 -25.63
CA THR A 445 -3.63 1.30 -25.30
C THR A 445 -2.49 2.16 -25.85
N LEU A 446 -1.23 1.71 -25.69
CA LEU A 446 -0.07 2.38 -26.24
C LEU A 446 -0.13 2.45 -27.77
N SER A 447 -0.49 1.35 -28.45
CA SER A 447 -0.62 1.32 -29.90
C SER A 447 -1.66 2.33 -30.40
N GLN A 448 -2.85 2.35 -29.81
CA GLN A 448 -3.90 3.29 -30.21
C GLN A 448 -3.48 4.76 -30.00
N LEU A 449 -2.77 5.07 -28.91
CA LEU A 449 -2.24 6.42 -28.68
C LEU A 449 -1.16 6.84 -29.69
N ARG A 450 -0.39 5.88 -30.23
CA ARG A 450 0.59 6.10 -31.30
C ARG A 450 -0.06 6.34 -32.65
N ASP A 451 -1.14 5.62 -32.94
CA ASP A 451 -1.91 5.80 -34.17
C ASP A 451 -2.50 7.21 -34.24
N ILE A 452 -3.05 7.70 -33.12
CA ILE A 452 -3.56 9.08 -32.99
C ILE A 452 -2.44 10.12 -33.21
N SER A 453 -1.21 9.85 -32.76
CA SER A 453 -0.05 10.71 -33.05
C SER A 453 0.32 10.73 -34.53
N SER A 454 0.20 9.60 -35.21
CA SER A 454 0.66 9.40 -36.60
C SER A 454 -0.30 10.03 -37.62
N GLU A 455 -1.60 10.08 -37.32
CA GLU A 455 -2.60 10.77 -38.16
C GLU A 455 -2.27 12.27 -38.34
N LYS A 456 -1.64 12.91 -37.35
CA LYS A 456 -1.14 14.29 -37.47
C LYS A 456 -0.15 14.47 -38.63
N VAL A 457 0.72 13.49 -38.87
CA VAL A 457 1.75 13.60 -39.93
C VAL A 457 1.10 13.55 -41.31
N LYS A 458 0.16 12.62 -41.53
CA LYS A 458 -0.50 12.44 -42.85
C LYS A 458 -1.39 13.61 -43.26
N THR A 459 -2.05 14.28 -42.31
CA THR A 459 -2.93 15.42 -42.63
C THR A 459 -2.15 16.70 -42.91
N THR A 460 -0.92 16.82 -42.40
CA THR A 460 -0.05 17.98 -42.67
C THR A 460 0.69 17.86 -44.01
N SER A 461 0.94 16.62 -44.48
CA SER A 461 1.59 16.35 -45.78
C SER A 461 0.68 16.46 -47.00
N LYS A 462 -0.64 16.61 -46.82
CA LYS A 462 -1.61 16.72 -47.92
C LYS A 462 -1.98 18.17 -48.27
N THR A 463 -1.33 19.15 -47.66
CA THR A 463 -1.69 20.58 -47.77
C THR A 463 -0.59 21.43 -48.40
N PHE A 464 0.30 20.83 -49.20
CA PHE A 464 1.28 21.56 -50.00
C PHE A 464 1.16 21.22 -51.48
#